data_AF-A0A2M8QA33-F1
#
_entry.id   AF-A0A2M8QA33-F1
#
_cell.length_a   1.000
_cell.length_b   1.000
_cell.length_c   1.000
_cell.angle_alpha   90.00
_cell.angle_beta   90.00
_cell.angle_gamma   90.00
#
_symmetry.space_group_name_H-M   'P 1'
#
loop_
_entity.id
_entity.type
_entity.pdbx_description
1 polymer ?
#
loop_
_entity_poly.entity_id
_entity_poly.type
_entity_poly.pdbx_seq_one_letter_code
_entity_poly.pdbx_strand_id
1 'polypeptide(L)'
;MAAQAEALVLANTAAGAMQPMNEDHRNNLLDYARGLAGFDWAENAEMITRDRHGFDLRATGQGKQATARIAFDPLLTEPGQLRPAVVKLARQKLAA
;
A
#
# COMPACT_ATOMS: atom_id res chain seq x y z
N MET A 1 -7.09 22.82 -7.52
CA MET A 1 -7.30 22.68 -6.06
C MET A 1 -7.16 21.23 -5.58
N ALA A 2 -7.70 20.20 -6.26
CA ALA A 2 -7.61 18.80 -5.80
C ALA A 2 -6.17 18.30 -5.55
N ALA A 3 -5.20 18.67 -6.41
CA ALA A 3 -3.80 18.27 -6.26
C ALA A 3 -3.12 18.79 -4.98
N GLN A 4 -3.53 19.95 -4.45
CA GLN A 4 -2.94 20.51 -3.21
C GLN A 4 -3.49 19.83 -1.96
N ALA A 5 -4.78 19.45 -1.97
CA ALA A 5 -5.38 18.67 -0.88
C ALA A 5 -4.79 17.26 -0.82
N GLU A 6 -4.59 16.64 -1.98
CA GLU A 6 -3.93 15.33 -2.10
C GLU A 6 -2.48 15.38 -1.61
N ALA A 7 -1.74 16.42 -2.01
CA ALA A 7 -0.39 16.65 -1.52
C ALA A 7 -0.36 16.85 0.00
N LEU A 8 -1.33 17.51 0.63
CA LEU A 8 -1.33 17.74 2.10
C LEU A 8 -1.64 16.46 2.90
N VAL A 9 -2.60 15.66 2.43
CA VAL A 9 -2.93 14.34 3.01
C VAL A 9 -1.71 13.41 2.94
N LEU A 10 -0.97 13.45 1.84
CA LEU A 10 0.24 12.66 1.65
C LEU A 10 1.46 13.27 2.34
N ALA A 11 1.66 14.59 2.34
CA ALA A 11 2.86 15.29 2.79
C ALA A 11 3.18 15.10 4.27
N ASN A 12 2.17 14.92 5.12
CA ASN A 12 2.38 14.56 6.54
C ASN A 12 3.01 13.16 6.71
N THR A 13 3.20 12.41 5.62
CA THR A 13 3.81 11.07 5.59
C THR A 13 4.77 10.81 4.41
N ALA A 14 4.84 11.68 3.39
CA ALA A 14 5.42 11.35 2.08
C ALA A 14 6.76 12.02 1.75
N ALA A 15 7.15 13.14 2.36
CA ALA A 15 8.28 13.92 1.84
C ALA A 15 9.69 13.32 2.13
N GLY A 16 9.81 12.20 2.85
CA GLY A 16 11.13 11.60 3.15
C GLY A 16 11.18 10.10 3.42
N ALA A 17 10.11 9.34 3.17
CA ALA A 17 9.97 7.99 3.75
C ALA A 17 9.63 6.85 2.77
N MET A 18 9.66 7.02 1.44
CA MET A 18 9.34 5.90 0.53
C MET A 18 10.39 4.77 0.57
N GLN A 19 11.67 5.11 0.66
CA GLN A 19 12.77 4.13 0.69
C GLN A 19 12.80 3.32 2.00
N PRO A 20 12.72 3.93 3.20
CA PRO A 20 12.62 3.18 4.45
C PRO A 20 11.34 2.33 4.53
N MET A 21 10.21 2.82 4.01
CA MET A 21 8.92 2.12 4.08
C MET A 21 8.91 0.82 3.25
N ASN A 22 9.61 0.76 2.12
CA ASN A 22 9.73 -0.47 1.34
C ASN A 22 10.66 -1.51 1.99
N GLU A 23 11.71 -1.07 2.70
CA GLU A 23 12.64 -1.98 3.39
C GLU A 23 12.04 -2.49 4.71
N ASP A 24 11.43 -1.62 5.51
CA ASP A 24 10.83 -1.97 6.81
C ASP A 24 9.50 -2.73 6.68
N HIS A 25 8.82 -2.61 5.53
CA HIS A 25 7.48 -3.20 5.34
C HIS A 25 7.36 -4.14 4.14
N ARG A 26 8.47 -4.59 3.56
CA ARG A 26 8.45 -5.59 2.47
C ARG A 26 7.62 -6.82 2.79
N ASN A 27 7.71 -7.30 4.03
CA ASN A 27 6.91 -8.45 4.49
C ASN A 27 5.41 -8.14 4.51
N ASN A 28 5.02 -6.95 5.00
CA ASN A 28 3.61 -6.53 4.98
C ASN A 28 3.09 -6.36 3.55
N LEU A 29 3.92 -5.83 2.64
CA LEU A 29 3.58 -5.71 1.21
C LEU A 29 3.42 -7.07 0.55
N LEU A 30 4.26 -8.04 0.91
CA LEU A 30 4.16 -9.42 0.44
C LEU A 30 2.90 -10.10 0.95
N ASP A 31 2.55 -9.85 2.22
CA ASP A 31 1.28 -10.33 2.77
C ASP A 31 0.13 -9.75 1.95
N TYR A 32 0.06 -8.42 1.76
CA TYR A 32 -0.97 -7.79 0.93
C TYR A 32 -1.03 -8.35 -0.50
N ALA A 33 0.13 -8.57 -1.14
CA ALA A 33 0.21 -9.20 -2.45
C ALA A 33 -0.50 -10.56 -2.47
N ARG A 34 -0.20 -11.42 -1.49
CA ARG A 34 -0.69 -12.80 -1.46
C ARG A 34 -2.19 -12.87 -1.22
N GLY A 35 -2.70 -12.22 -0.18
CA GLY A 35 -4.12 -12.43 0.21
C GLY A 35 -5.06 -11.26 -0.01
N LEU A 36 -4.60 -10.09 -0.46
CA LEU A 36 -5.51 -9.07 -0.99
C LEU A 36 -5.52 -9.07 -2.52
N ALA A 37 -4.38 -9.31 -3.15
CA ALA A 37 -4.27 -9.38 -4.61
C ALA A 37 -4.28 -10.81 -5.19
N GLY A 38 -4.28 -11.85 -4.35
CA GLY A 38 -4.31 -13.25 -4.80
C GLY A 38 -3.00 -13.73 -5.43
N PHE A 39 -1.87 -13.06 -5.16
CA PHE A 39 -0.57 -13.43 -5.71
C PHE A 39 0.17 -14.39 -4.77
N ASP A 40 -0.38 -15.58 -4.56
CA ASP A 40 0.22 -16.59 -3.67
C ASP A 40 1.65 -16.99 -4.06
N TRP A 41 1.98 -16.87 -5.35
CA TRP A 41 3.30 -17.10 -5.92
C TRP A 41 4.32 -15.98 -5.67
N ALA A 42 3.88 -14.82 -5.14
CA ALA A 42 4.76 -13.69 -4.88
C ALA A 42 5.82 -14.06 -3.84
N GLU A 43 7.07 -13.71 -4.11
CA GLU A 43 8.22 -13.88 -3.21
C GLU A 43 8.75 -12.53 -2.72
N ASN A 44 8.53 -11.47 -3.50
CA ASN A 44 8.84 -10.10 -3.17
C ASN A 44 7.68 -9.18 -3.57
N ALA A 45 7.53 -8.07 -2.86
CA ALA A 45 6.53 -7.06 -3.17
C ALA A 45 7.07 -5.66 -2.86
N GLU A 46 6.77 -4.72 -3.75
CA GLU A 46 7.21 -3.33 -3.64
C GLU A 46 6.03 -2.39 -3.85
N MET A 47 5.92 -1.33 -3.05
CA MET A 47 4.99 -0.25 -3.32
C MET A 47 5.58 0.65 -4.40
N ILE A 48 4.87 0.82 -5.52
CA ILE A 48 5.34 1.60 -6.66
C ILE A 48 4.68 2.98 -6.73
N THR A 49 3.44 3.10 -6.28
CA THR A 49 2.70 4.37 -6.21
C THR A 49 1.75 4.34 -5.01
N ARG A 50 1.38 5.53 -4.53
CA ARG A 50 0.34 5.71 -3.51
C ARG A 50 -0.38 7.02 -3.74
N ASP A 51 -1.69 7.00 -3.55
CA ASP A 51 -2.51 8.20 -3.48
C ASP A 51 -3.65 8.01 -2.46
N ARG A 52 -4.59 8.95 -2.42
CA ARG A 52 -5.70 8.92 -1.45
C ARG A 52 -6.69 7.77 -1.67
N HIS A 53 -6.70 7.18 -2.85
CA HIS A 53 -7.55 6.05 -3.21
C HIS A 53 -6.92 4.70 -2.83
N GLY A 54 -5.62 4.65 -2.56
CA GLY A 54 -4.93 3.38 -2.34
C GLY A 54 -3.44 3.43 -2.65
N PHE A 55 -2.87 2.25 -2.87
CA PHE A 55 -1.51 2.10 -3.37
C PHE A 55 -1.42 1.00 -4.41
N ASP A 56 -0.50 1.15 -5.35
CA ASP A 56 -0.13 0.08 -6.26
C ASP A 56 1.04 -0.70 -5.70
N LEU A 57 0.89 -2.02 -5.70
CA LEU A 57 1.92 -2.97 -5.34
C LEU A 57 2.40 -3.69 -6.60
N ARG A 58 3.70 -3.92 -6.69
CA ARG A 58 4.30 -4.80 -7.68
C ARG A 58 4.81 -6.05 -6.97
N ALA A 59 4.29 -7.21 -7.34
CA ALA A 59 4.72 -8.50 -6.84
C ALA A 59 5.63 -9.18 -7.86
N THR A 60 6.71 -9.80 -7.38
CA THR A 60 7.62 -10.63 -8.18
C THR A 60 7.89 -11.96 -7.48
N GLY A 61 8.07 -13.03 -8.24
CA GLY A 61 8.33 -14.38 -7.72
C GLY A 61 8.12 -15.45 -8.77
N GLN A 62 8.81 -16.59 -8.67
CA GLN A 62 8.70 -17.71 -9.63
C GLN A 62 8.85 -17.29 -11.11
N GLY A 63 9.70 -16.29 -11.40
CA GLY A 63 9.90 -15.76 -12.75
C GLY A 63 8.73 -14.92 -13.30
N LYS A 64 7.72 -14.60 -12.46
CA LYS A 64 6.55 -13.79 -12.80
C LYS A 64 6.64 -12.42 -12.15
N GLN A 65 5.96 -11.45 -12.77
CA GLN A 65 5.74 -10.12 -12.23
C GLN A 65 4.28 -9.71 -12.48
N ALA A 66 3.64 -9.14 -11.46
CA ALA A 66 2.28 -8.60 -11.57
C ALA A 66 2.15 -7.33 -10.73
N THR A 67 1.21 -6.48 -11.12
CA THR A 67 0.86 -5.26 -10.39
C THR A 67 -0.59 -5.36 -9.94
N ALA A 68 -0.87 -4.97 -8.70
CA ALA A 68 -2.23 -4.87 -8.17
C ALA A 68 -2.43 -3.58 -7.41
N ARG A 69 -3.64 -3.04 -7.54
CA ARG A 69 -4.09 -1.85 -6.82
C ARG A 69 -4.82 -2.27 -5.56
N ILE A 70 -4.32 -1.85 -4.39
CA ILE A 70 -5.01 -2.02 -3.11
C ILE A 70 -5.75 -0.72 -2.79
N ALA A 71 -7.08 -0.77 -2.79
CA ALA A 71 -7.92 0.38 -2.50
C ALA A 71 -8.03 0.62 -0.98
N PHE A 72 -8.03 1.90 -0.59
CA PHE A 72 -8.49 2.31 0.74
C PHE A 72 -10.01 2.48 0.72
N ASP A 73 -10.70 1.76 1.60
CA ASP A 73 -12.14 1.92 1.82
C ASP A 73 -12.42 2.18 3.32
N PRO A 74 -12.87 3.39 3.70
CA PRO A 74 -13.15 4.53 2.83
C PRO A 74 -11.89 5.26 2.34
N LEU A 75 -12.07 6.11 1.32
CA LEU A 75 -11.06 7.01 0.76
C LEU A 75 -10.41 7.89 1.84
N LEU A 76 -9.11 8.16 1.71
CA LEU A 76 -8.43 9.08 2.61
C LEU A 76 -8.80 10.52 2.26
N THR A 77 -9.47 11.22 3.17
CA THR A 77 -9.88 12.62 2.98
C THR A 77 -9.07 13.58 3.86
N GLU A 78 -8.43 13.09 4.92
CA GLU A 78 -7.75 13.91 5.91
C GLU A 78 -6.31 13.45 6.19
N PRO A 79 -5.38 14.39 6.46
CA PRO A 79 -4.05 14.06 6.96
C PRO A 79 -4.16 13.27 8.28
N GLY A 80 -3.58 12.07 8.33
CA GLY A 80 -3.60 11.19 9.52
C GLY A 80 -4.45 9.93 9.37
N GLN A 81 -5.33 9.84 8.37
CA GLN A 81 -6.16 8.66 8.12
C GLN A 81 -5.39 7.46 7.52
N LEU A 82 -4.16 7.68 7.04
CA LEU A 82 -3.33 6.63 6.44
C LEU A 82 -3.06 5.47 7.41
N ARG A 83 -2.63 5.79 8.64
CA ARG A 83 -2.26 4.77 9.64
C ARG A 83 -3.45 3.86 10.00
N PRO A 84 -4.65 4.38 10.35
CA PRO A 84 -5.80 3.52 10.62
C PRO A 84 -6.25 2.72 9.38
N ALA A 85 -6.14 3.27 8.16
CA ALA A 85 -6.48 2.54 6.94
C ALA A 85 -5.55 1.34 6.69
N VAL A 86 -4.23 1.50 6.86
CA VAL A 86 -3.27 0.38 6.74
C VAL A 86 -3.50 -0.67 7.83
N VAL A 87 -3.80 -0.26 9.07
CA VAL A 87 -4.14 -1.20 10.16
C VAL A 87 -5.41 -1.99 9.83
N LYS A 88 -6.41 -1.35 9.20
CA LYS A 88 -7.63 -2.04 8.74
C LYS A 88 -7.31 -3.10 7.69
N LEU A 89 -6.45 -2.79 6.71
CA LEU A 89 -6.00 -3.75 5.69
C LEU A 89 -5.23 -4.93 6.30
N ALA A 90 -4.33 -4.67 7.26
CA ALA A 90 -3.61 -5.72 7.98
C ALA A 90 -4.56 -6.64 8.77
N ARG A 91 -5.62 -6.08 9.37
CA ARG A 91 -6.64 -6.87 10.07
C ARG A 91 -7.51 -7.69 9.11
N GLN A 92 -7.88 -7.14 7.96
CA GLN A 92 -8.61 -7.89 6.92
C GLN A 92 -7.81 -9.10 6.45
N LYS A 93 -6.48 -8.97 6.40
CA LYS A 93 -5.59 -10.09 6.08
C LYS A 93 -5.52 -11.18 7.12
N LEU A 94 -5.70 -10.86 8.40
CA LEU A 94 -5.68 -11.86 9.47
C LEU A 94 -7.02 -12.61 9.61
N ALA A 95 -8.08 -12.09 8.99
CA ALA A 95 -9.44 -12.63 9.08
C ALA A 95 -9.85 -13.50 7.86
N ALA A 96 -8.99 -13.61 6.85
CA ALA A 96 -9.19 -14.41 5.64
C ALA A 96 -8.27 -15.63 5.67
#